data_AF-A0A7X0Y4Q1-F1
#
_entry.id   AF-A0A7X0Y4Q1-F1
#
_cell.length_a   1.000
_cell.length_b   1.000
_cell.length_c   1.000
_cell.angle_alpha   90.00
_cell.angle_beta   90.00
_cell.angle_gamma   90.00
#
_symmetry.space_group_name_H-M   'P 1'
#
loop_
_entity.id
_entity.type
_entity.pdbx_description
1 polymer ?
#
loop_
_entity_poly.entity_id
_entity_poly.type
_entity_poly.pdbx_seq_one_letter_code
_entity_poly.pdbx_strand_id
1 'polypeptide(L)'
;MNHNFLKMLDKCADKYDFPVLDNANMPVVACKVSLYADKTDWVLFFEIISCTANAENNIYAFGSHVKELGIQTCFDAYITLTLDDEDDDVQDLLQYENQSAIPVYVNKHKLKVDLSEEVLGSIDKPEGNPSDLLLVRMVYEQNANHFWLEKGELFNNIEHPGLPLVFEATEWEHPDIIEDELPSDSEFFQSLAKRLDDENIEIKTGRVNTDWLNWIEEDQLVETLVEWPEMIETEVQIANFEEEYRVTGYNTLYKIDFSGPYEWVSKAYAEFGQDMKNSLILRISEDIEEDLYQLSWKYKKEHGILTAESTDEELFEVLAMEADQGYLSTVFLYVEGEYDKNREIARIPKGGACFIWEINGEGAYLAVNEERR
;
A
#
# COMPACT_ATOMS: atom_id res chain seq x y z
N MET A 1 11.92 31.79 24.31
CA MET A 1 11.33 31.05 23.17
C MET A 1 10.34 29.98 23.65
N ASN A 2 10.53 29.45 24.85
CA ASN A 2 9.75 28.37 25.46
C ASN A 2 8.21 28.46 25.34
N HIS A 3 7.58 29.60 25.69
CA HIS A 3 6.12 29.72 25.60
C HIS A 3 5.55 29.69 24.17
N ASN A 4 6.38 29.94 23.15
CA ASN A 4 5.96 29.80 21.76
C ASN A 4 6.16 28.37 21.25
N PHE A 5 7.20 27.68 21.74
CA PHE A 5 7.52 26.30 21.35
C PHE A 5 6.36 25.33 21.67
N LEU A 6 6.01 25.17 22.95
CA LEU A 6 4.99 24.19 23.35
C LEU A 6 3.61 24.51 22.76
N LYS A 7 3.18 25.78 22.83
CA LYS A 7 1.90 26.21 22.26
C LYS A 7 1.79 25.97 20.76
N MET A 8 2.90 26.03 20.04
CA MET A 8 2.90 25.75 18.61
C MET A 8 2.74 24.26 18.35
N LEU A 9 3.44 23.40 19.10
CA LEU A 9 3.29 21.95 19.01
C LEU A 9 1.88 21.49 19.40
N ASP A 10 1.33 22.00 20.51
CA ASP A 10 -0.06 21.72 20.92
C ASP A 10 -1.05 22.09 19.82
N LYS A 11 -0.88 23.25 19.20
CA LYS A 11 -1.74 23.70 18.09
C LYS A 11 -1.64 22.79 16.86
N CYS A 12 -0.49 22.19 16.61
CA CYS A 12 -0.30 21.21 15.54
C CYS A 12 -0.93 19.87 15.92
N ALA A 13 -0.79 19.43 17.17
CA ALA A 13 -1.47 18.24 17.71
C ALA A 13 -3.01 18.38 17.60
N ASP A 14 -3.58 19.51 18.05
CA ASP A 14 -5.02 19.83 17.95
C ASP A 14 -5.56 19.78 16.51
N LYS A 15 -4.68 19.90 15.52
CA LYS A 15 -5.02 19.90 14.09
C LYS A 15 -4.68 18.60 13.37
N TYR A 16 -4.12 17.62 14.10
CA TYR A 16 -3.58 16.39 13.51
C TYR A 16 -2.43 16.64 12.52
N ASP A 17 -1.70 17.74 12.67
CA ASP A 17 -0.48 18.07 11.90
C ASP A 17 0.79 17.55 12.63
N PHE A 18 0.65 17.02 13.85
CA PHE A 18 1.73 16.39 14.62
C PHE A 18 1.82 14.90 14.27
N PRO A 19 3.02 14.25 14.33
CA PRO A 19 3.14 12.82 14.09
C PRO A 19 2.15 11.99 14.93
N VAL A 20 1.62 10.93 14.33
CA VAL A 20 0.68 9.97 14.94
C VAL A 20 1.30 8.60 14.72
N LEU A 21 1.68 7.90 15.80
CA LEU A 21 2.45 6.66 15.72
C LEU A 21 1.58 5.40 15.72
N ASP A 22 0.33 5.50 16.15
CA ASP A 22 -0.74 4.49 16.13
C ASP A 22 -1.57 4.51 14.83
N ASN A 23 -1.05 5.09 13.75
CA ASN A 23 -1.78 5.10 12.49
C ASN A 23 -1.74 3.72 11.81
N ALA A 24 -2.89 3.03 11.80
CA ALA A 24 -3.04 1.70 11.19
C ALA A 24 -2.59 1.64 9.72
N ASN A 25 -2.72 2.73 8.97
CA ASN A 25 -2.33 2.81 7.56
C ASN A 25 -0.83 3.09 7.35
N MET A 26 -0.10 3.46 8.40
CA MET A 26 1.34 3.71 8.35
C MET A 26 2.04 3.05 9.55
N PRO A 27 2.07 1.69 9.62
CA PRO A 27 2.72 0.97 10.69
C PRO A 27 4.16 1.46 10.90
N VAL A 28 4.47 1.88 12.13
CA VAL A 28 5.77 2.45 12.47
C VAL A 28 6.84 1.36 12.54
N VAL A 29 8.01 1.69 11.99
CA VAL A 29 9.25 0.92 12.07
C VAL A 29 10.19 1.56 13.09
N ALA A 30 10.43 2.86 12.97
CA ALA A 30 11.36 3.58 13.82
C ALA A 30 11.10 5.08 13.79
N CYS A 31 11.45 5.77 14.88
CA CYS A 31 11.29 7.22 14.98
C CYS A 31 12.60 7.86 15.44
N LYS A 32 12.92 9.05 14.92
CA LYS A 32 13.98 9.91 15.45
C LYS A 32 13.48 11.35 15.57
N VAL A 33 13.83 11.99 16.67
CA VAL A 33 13.63 13.42 16.88
C VAL A 33 14.97 14.14 16.88
N SER A 34 15.04 15.31 16.25
CA SER A 34 16.22 16.17 16.31
C SER A 34 15.83 17.65 16.47
N LEU A 35 16.45 18.31 17.43
CA LEU A 35 16.26 19.74 17.71
C LEU A 35 17.51 20.50 17.30
N TYR A 36 17.34 21.46 16.41
CA TYR A 36 18.35 22.42 16.02
C TYR A 36 17.94 23.81 16.47
N ALA A 37 18.81 24.54 17.15
CA ALA A 37 18.46 25.88 17.62
C ALA A 37 19.68 26.74 17.90
N ASP A 38 19.49 28.05 17.82
CA ASP A 38 20.43 29.05 18.31
C ASP A 38 19.74 30.00 19.33
N LYS A 39 20.23 31.24 19.46
CA LYS A 39 19.70 32.22 20.42
C LYS A 39 18.39 32.86 20.00
N THR A 40 17.95 32.71 18.75
CA THR A 40 16.75 33.36 18.22
C THR A 40 15.81 32.39 17.56
N ASP A 41 16.34 31.31 16.98
CA ASP A 41 15.61 30.42 16.10
C ASP A 41 15.78 28.96 16.48
N TRP A 42 14.77 28.17 16.16
CA TRP A 42 14.76 26.74 16.39
C TRP A 42 13.95 26.04 15.31
N VAL A 43 14.33 24.79 15.04
CA VAL A 43 13.60 23.84 14.21
C VAL A 43 13.71 22.47 14.87
N LEU A 44 12.56 21.83 15.04
CA LEU A 44 12.40 20.47 15.50
C LEU A 44 12.00 19.61 14.31
N PHE A 45 12.75 18.55 14.04
CA PHE A 45 12.41 17.54 13.04
C PHE A 45 12.00 16.24 13.71
N PHE A 46 11.04 15.56 13.09
CA PHE A 46 10.80 14.14 13.31
C PHE A 46 11.02 13.41 12.00
N GLU A 47 11.74 12.29 12.07
CA GLU A 47 11.87 11.31 10.99
C GLU A 47 11.11 10.08 11.45
N ILE A 48 10.01 9.76 10.77
CA ILE A 48 9.16 8.61 11.08
C ILE A 48 9.28 7.62 9.94
N ILE A 49 9.93 6.50 10.21
CA ILE A 49 10.02 5.38 9.28
C ILE A 49 8.76 4.53 9.45
N SER A 50 8.03 4.33 8.37
CA SER A 50 6.82 3.50 8.30
C SER A 50 6.93 2.50 7.16
N CYS A 51 6.08 1.47 7.18
CA CYS A 51 5.95 0.51 6.08
C CYS A 51 4.48 0.37 5.69
N THR A 52 4.16 0.73 4.46
CA THR A 52 2.90 0.38 3.80
C THR A 52 3.21 -0.74 2.79
N ALA A 53 2.94 -0.55 1.50
CA ALA A 53 3.53 -1.36 0.44
C ALA A 53 5.05 -1.10 0.28
N ASN A 54 5.50 0.08 0.70
CA ASN A 54 6.90 0.50 0.65
C ASN A 54 7.38 0.97 2.02
N ALA A 55 8.70 0.91 2.23
CA ALA A 55 9.35 1.59 3.34
C ALA A 55 9.40 3.09 3.03
N GLU A 56 8.93 3.91 3.96
CA GLU A 56 8.81 5.36 3.80
C GLU A 56 9.56 6.08 4.92
N ASN A 57 10.12 7.25 4.64
CA ASN A 57 10.59 8.18 5.68
C ASN A 57 9.80 9.50 5.62
N ASN A 58 8.89 9.65 6.57
CA ASN A 58 8.06 10.84 6.72
C ASN A 58 8.77 11.89 7.58
N ILE A 59 9.09 13.04 6.98
CA ILE A 59 9.81 14.14 7.64
C ILE A 59 8.82 15.19 8.10
N TYR A 60 8.69 15.37 9.41
CA TYR A 60 7.92 16.47 10.00
C TYR A 60 8.86 17.57 10.47
N ALA A 61 8.47 18.83 10.29
CA ALA A 61 9.22 19.97 10.80
C ALA A 61 8.33 21.01 11.49
N PHE A 62 8.86 21.56 12.58
CA PHE A 62 8.24 22.60 13.37
C PHE A 62 9.28 23.65 13.72
N GLY A 63 9.02 24.94 13.50
CA GLY A 63 9.97 25.97 13.93
C GLY A 63 9.66 27.37 13.41
N SER A 64 10.54 28.32 13.76
CA SER A 64 10.39 29.75 13.43
C SER A 64 10.41 30.05 11.92
N HIS A 65 11.11 29.23 11.13
CA HIS A 65 11.32 29.43 9.68
C HIS A 65 10.80 28.27 8.83
N VAL A 66 9.87 27.50 9.39
CA VAL A 66 9.16 26.44 8.68
C VAL A 66 7.88 27.06 8.12
N LYS A 67 7.70 27.08 6.80
CA LYS A 67 6.56 27.74 6.14
C LYS A 67 5.23 27.07 6.47
N GLU A 68 5.23 25.75 6.37
CA GLU A 68 4.08 24.88 6.59
C GLU A 68 4.51 23.91 7.67
N LEU A 69 3.88 23.97 8.84
CA LEU A 69 4.21 23.10 9.97
C LEU A 69 3.61 21.72 9.74
N GLY A 70 4.27 20.68 10.24
CA GLY A 70 3.85 19.29 10.04
C GLY A 70 4.73 18.59 9.00
N ILE A 71 4.13 17.71 8.19
CA ILE A 71 4.86 16.96 7.16
C ILE A 71 5.47 17.89 6.10
N GLN A 72 6.77 17.73 5.83
CA GLN A 72 7.52 18.50 4.83
C GLN A 72 7.75 17.71 3.55
N THR A 73 8.02 16.42 3.69
CA THR A 73 8.43 15.51 2.62
C THR A 73 8.22 14.09 3.10
N CYS A 74 7.78 13.24 2.19
CA CYS A 74 7.87 11.79 2.32
C CYS A 74 8.93 11.30 1.32
N PHE A 75 9.83 10.45 1.78
CA PHE A 75 10.70 9.69 0.89
C PHE A 75 10.10 8.29 0.72
N ASP A 76 9.52 8.06 -0.45
CA ASP A 76 9.02 6.76 -0.87
C ASP A 76 10.20 5.87 -1.32
N ALA A 77 10.01 4.55 -1.39
CA ALA A 77 11.05 3.58 -1.75
C ALA A 77 12.34 3.76 -0.94
N TYR A 78 12.21 3.95 0.38
CA TYR A 78 13.34 4.24 1.26
C TYR A 78 14.29 3.04 1.43
N ILE A 79 13.81 1.85 1.08
CA ILE A 79 14.56 0.61 0.95
C ILE A 79 14.31 0.04 -0.45
N THR A 80 15.38 -0.24 -1.20
CA THR A 80 15.32 -0.86 -2.54
C THR A 80 16.35 -1.98 -2.69
N LEU A 81 16.21 -2.83 -3.71
CA LEU A 81 17.20 -3.86 -4.04
C LEU A 81 18.34 -3.31 -4.91
N THR A 82 18.03 -2.31 -5.73
CA THR A 82 18.99 -1.63 -6.59
C THR A 82 18.95 -0.10 -6.42
N LEU A 83 20.05 0.58 -6.79
CA LEU A 83 20.21 2.01 -6.50
C LEU A 83 19.27 2.92 -7.33
N ASP A 84 18.84 2.45 -8.49
CA ASP A 84 18.20 3.28 -9.53
C ASP A 84 16.82 2.74 -9.95
N ASP A 85 16.25 1.80 -9.19
CA ASP A 85 14.95 1.18 -9.50
C ASP A 85 13.93 1.65 -8.47
N GLU A 86 13.11 2.63 -8.87
CA GLU A 86 12.02 3.18 -8.08
C GLU A 86 10.80 2.23 -8.07
N ASP A 87 10.83 1.18 -8.89
CA ASP A 87 9.78 0.15 -8.97
C ASP A 87 10.06 -1.04 -8.02
N ASP A 88 11.25 -1.13 -7.40
CA ASP A 88 11.54 -2.11 -6.35
C ASP A 88 10.66 -1.82 -5.13
N ASP A 89 9.76 -2.75 -4.79
CA ASP A 89 8.97 -2.66 -3.56
C ASP A 89 9.58 -3.49 -2.41
N VAL A 90 9.03 -3.33 -1.20
CA VAL A 90 9.46 -4.14 -0.06
C VAL A 90 9.06 -5.61 -0.23
N GLN A 91 8.03 -5.91 -1.02
CA GLN A 91 7.59 -7.28 -1.27
C GLN A 91 8.61 -8.07 -2.09
N ASP A 92 9.40 -7.41 -2.95
CA ASP A 92 10.49 -8.06 -3.67
C ASP A 92 11.58 -8.61 -2.74
N LEU A 93 11.73 -8.06 -1.54
CA LEU A 93 12.61 -8.62 -0.51
C LEU A 93 12.15 -10.00 -0.04
N LEU A 94 10.84 -10.31 -0.13
CA LEU A 94 10.29 -11.62 0.24
C LEU A 94 10.86 -12.74 -0.65
N GLN A 95 11.23 -12.44 -1.90
CA GLN A 95 11.86 -13.42 -2.79
C GLN A 95 13.23 -13.91 -2.29
N TYR A 96 13.84 -13.14 -1.38
CA TYR A 96 15.12 -13.41 -0.78
C TYR A 96 15.02 -13.91 0.66
N GLU A 97 13.82 -14.29 1.12
CA GLU A 97 13.63 -14.96 2.40
C GLU A 97 14.59 -16.15 2.54
N ASN A 98 15.13 -16.30 3.74
CA ASN A 98 16.06 -17.37 4.10
C ASN A 98 17.43 -17.27 3.43
N GLN A 99 17.75 -16.13 2.82
CA GLN A 99 19.08 -15.85 2.28
C GLN A 99 19.89 -14.92 3.22
N SER A 100 21.20 -15.16 3.28
CA SER A 100 22.12 -14.30 4.04
C SER A 100 22.89 -13.37 3.09
N ALA A 101 23.17 -12.16 3.57
CA ALA A 101 23.99 -11.16 2.90
C ALA A 101 23.44 -10.64 1.54
N ILE A 102 22.15 -10.30 1.52
CA ILE A 102 21.48 -9.64 0.40
C ILE A 102 21.89 -8.17 0.32
N PRO A 103 22.26 -7.65 -0.88
CA PRO A 103 22.47 -6.23 -1.06
C PRO A 103 21.12 -5.51 -1.05
N VAL A 104 20.98 -4.52 -0.19
CA VAL A 104 19.86 -3.56 -0.23
C VAL A 104 20.41 -2.15 -0.22
N TYR A 105 19.63 -1.20 -0.68
CA TYR A 105 19.95 0.21 -0.60
C TYR A 105 18.98 0.87 0.38
N VAL A 106 19.50 1.54 1.39
CA VAL A 106 18.71 2.32 2.35
C VAL A 106 19.22 3.74 2.33
N ASN A 107 18.36 4.71 2.06
CA ASN A 107 18.77 6.10 1.87
C ASN A 107 20.01 6.21 0.93
N LYS A 108 19.97 5.51 -0.21
CA LYS A 108 21.07 5.43 -1.22
C LYS A 108 22.37 4.77 -0.73
N HIS A 109 22.44 4.30 0.52
CA HIS A 109 23.58 3.56 1.03
C HIS A 109 23.41 2.07 0.74
N LYS A 110 24.39 1.49 0.05
CA LYS A 110 24.44 0.04 -0.17
C LYS A 110 24.79 -0.68 1.13
N LEU A 111 23.88 -1.49 1.62
CA LEU A 111 24.00 -2.31 2.81
C LEU A 111 24.02 -3.79 2.46
N LYS A 112 24.46 -4.61 3.42
CA LYS A 112 24.31 -6.05 3.37
C LYS A 112 23.40 -6.46 4.51
N VAL A 113 22.30 -7.12 4.19
CA VAL A 113 21.30 -7.56 5.16
C VAL A 113 21.26 -9.08 5.19
N ASP A 114 21.10 -9.63 6.38
CA ASP A 114 20.84 -11.05 6.58
C ASP A 114 19.32 -11.25 6.75
N LEU A 115 18.69 -11.98 5.82
CA LEU A 115 17.27 -12.33 5.82
C LEU A 115 17.07 -13.81 6.19
N SER A 116 18.05 -14.44 6.86
CA SER A 116 17.95 -15.84 7.29
C SER A 116 16.87 -16.05 8.37
N GLU A 117 16.31 -17.26 8.43
CA GLU A 117 15.34 -17.65 9.47
C GLU A 117 15.86 -17.37 10.90
N GLU A 118 17.17 -17.47 11.12
CA GLU A 118 17.79 -17.21 12.42
C GLU A 118 17.63 -15.74 12.83
N VAL A 119 17.89 -14.81 11.91
CA VAL A 119 17.75 -13.38 12.16
C VAL A 119 16.27 -12.99 12.21
N LEU A 120 15.46 -13.50 11.29
CA LEU A 120 14.00 -13.32 11.33
C LEU A 120 13.40 -13.83 12.66
N GLY A 121 13.89 -14.94 13.19
CA GLY A 121 13.45 -15.50 14.47
C GLY A 121 13.91 -14.72 15.70
N SER A 122 14.83 -13.76 15.54
CA SER A 122 15.34 -12.91 16.63
C SER A 122 14.54 -11.63 16.86
N ILE A 123 13.67 -11.30 15.90
CA ILE A 123 12.83 -10.10 15.93
C ILE A 123 11.47 -10.48 16.50
N ASP A 124 10.90 -9.57 17.29
CA ASP A 124 9.55 -9.73 17.80
C ASP A 124 8.55 -9.79 16.62
N LYS A 125 7.74 -10.85 16.59
CA LYS A 125 6.70 -11.07 15.58
C LYS A 125 5.33 -11.01 16.23
N PRO A 126 4.77 -9.82 16.46
CA PRO A 126 3.38 -9.71 16.84
C PRO A 126 2.51 -10.44 15.81
N GLU A 127 1.53 -11.18 16.31
CA GLU A 127 0.52 -11.87 15.50
C GLU A 127 -0.18 -10.84 14.60
N GLY A 128 -0.38 -11.13 13.32
CA GLY A 128 -1.07 -10.22 12.39
C GLY A 128 -0.21 -9.20 11.63
N ASN A 129 1.05 -8.96 12.02
CA ASN A 129 1.90 -8.07 11.22
C ASN A 129 2.23 -8.68 9.85
N PRO A 130 2.13 -7.89 8.76
CA PRO A 130 2.46 -8.37 7.44
C PRO A 130 3.97 -8.61 7.30
N SER A 131 4.35 -9.55 6.42
CA SER A 131 5.74 -10.01 6.29
C SER A 131 6.70 -8.90 5.85
N ASP A 132 6.25 -7.99 5.00
CA ASP A 132 6.97 -6.81 4.52
C ASP A 132 7.38 -5.88 5.69
N LEU A 133 6.46 -5.55 6.60
CA LEU A 133 6.73 -4.76 7.79
C LEU A 133 7.80 -5.40 8.68
N LEU A 134 7.74 -6.72 8.85
CA LEU A 134 8.75 -7.48 9.61
C LEU A 134 10.12 -7.43 8.92
N LEU A 135 10.17 -7.50 7.58
CA LEU A 135 11.41 -7.36 6.82
C LEU A 135 12.01 -5.96 6.99
N VAL A 136 11.22 -4.90 6.93
CA VAL A 136 11.71 -3.52 7.10
C VAL A 136 12.26 -3.30 8.51
N ARG A 137 11.54 -3.77 9.55
CA ARG A 137 12.02 -3.76 10.94
C ARG A 137 13.32 -4.52 11.09
N MET A 138 13.47 -5.67 10.42
CA MET A 138 14.73 -6.43 10.41
C MET A 138 15.89 -5.68 9.76
N VAL A 139 15.65 -5.06 8.60
CA VAL A 139 16.67 -4.26 7.91
C VAL A 139 17.11 -3.10 8.82
N TYR A 140 16.16 -2.47 9.51
CA TYR A 140 16.40 -1.41 10.48
C TYR A 140 17.24 -1.89 11.67
N GLU A 141 16.87 -2.98 12.35
CA GLU A 141 17.60 -3.52 13.51
C GLU A 141 19.08 -3.82 13.19
N GLN A 142 19.36 -4.27 11.95
CA GLN A 142 20.73 -4.53 11.50
C GLN A 142 21.50 -3.26 11.12
N ASN A 143 20.82 -2.17 10.77
CA ASN A 143 21.44 -1.03 10.08
C ASN A 143 20.93 0.36 10.51
N ALA A 144 20.35 0.51 11.69
CA ALA A 144 19.62 1.71 12.13
C ALA A 144 20.29 3.06 11.79
N ASN A 145 21.62 3.17 11.90
CA ASN A 145 22.34 4.42 11.61
C ASN A 145 22.26 4.89 10.14
N HIS A 146 21.90 4.03 9.20
CA HIS A 146 21.80 4.35 7.77
C HIS A 146 20.40 4.82 7.35
N PHE A 147 19.41 4.69 8.23
CA PHE A 147 18.03 5.13 7.97
C PHE A 147 17.85 6.62 8.14
N TRP A 148 18.76 7.30 8.83
CA TRP A 148 18.56 8.68 9.20
C TRP A 148 19.18 9.63 8.18
N LEU A 149 18.43 10.67 7.83
CA LEU A 149 18.90 11.69 6.90
C LEU A 149 20.05 12.50 7.49
N GLU A 150 20.95 12.96 6.63
CA GLU A 150 21.95 13.93 7.03
C GLU A 150 21.31 15.32 7.26
N LYS A 151 21.95 16.14 8.10
CA LYS A 151 21.51 17.53 8.35
C LYS A 151 21.28 18.32 7.07
N GLY A 152 22.09 18.11 6.03
CA GLY A 152 21.91 18.81 4.76
C GLY A 152 20.56 18.52 4.13
N GLU A 153 20.12 17.26 4.20
CA GLU A 153 18.88 16.77 3.60
C GLU A 153 17.66 17.28 4.37
N LEU A 154 17.68 17.22 5.71
CA LEU A 154 16.61 17.74 6.56
C LEU A 154 16.31 19.23 6.32
N PHE A 155 17.34 20.02 6.02
CA PHE A 155 17.20 21.46 5.81
C PHE A 155 16.90 21.85 4.36
N ASN A 156 16.79 20.91 3.40
CA ASN A 156 16.56 21.23 1.99
C ASN A 156 15.33 22.12 1.74
N ASN A 157 14.26 21.91 2.52
CA ASN A 157 12.99 22.62 2.39
C ASN A 157 12.80 23.74 3.42
N ILE A 158 13.80 24.01 4.26
CA ILE A 158 13.72 25.02 5.32
C ILE A 158 14.48 26.28 4.90
N GLU A 159 13.83 27.45 4.97
CA GLU A 159 14.40 28.72 4.49
C GLU A 159 15.64 29.19 5.26
N HIS A 160 15.92 28.57 6.40
CA HIS A 160 17.07 28.87 7.26
C HIS A 160 18.00 27.65 7.42
N PRO A 161 18.80 27.30 6.39
CA PRO A 161 19.67 26.15 6.45
C PRO A 161 20.78 26.37 7.48
N GLY A 162 20.85 25.52 8.50
CA GLY A 162 22.11 25.34 9.23
C GLY A 162 22.15 25.65 10.73
N LEU A 163 21.02 25.70 11.43
CA LEU A 163 21.01 25.80 12.90
C LEU A 163 21.86 24.70 13.57
N PRO A 164 22.57 24.96 14.67
CA PRO A 164 23.40 23.93 15.31
C PRO A 164 22.53 22.89 16.01
N LEU A 165 22.98 21.63 16.00
CA LEU A 165 22.30 20.53 16.69
C LEU A 165 22.36 20.77 18.19
N VAL A 166 21.21 20.74 18.84
CA VAL A 166 21.07 20.84 20.30
C VAL A 166 20.83 19.46 20.91
N PHE A 167 20.02 18.64 20.25
CA PHE A 167 19.64 17.33 20.74
C PHE A 167 19.16 16.43 19.60
N GLU A 168 19.40 15.14 19.73
CA GLU A 168 18.77 14.10 18.92
C GLU A 168 18.57 12.84 19.75
N ALA A 169 17.51 12.10 19.48
CA ALA A 169 17.24 10.81 20.10
C ALA A 169 16.30 9.95 19.24
N THR A 170 16.46 8.63 19.33
CA THR A 170 15.48 7.65 18.85
C THR A 170 14.58 7.14 19.98
N GLU A 171 15.07 7.21 21.22
CA GLU A 171 14.33 6.88 22.45
C GLU A 171 13.80 8.15 23.13
N TRP A 172 12.50 8.41 22.99
CA TRP A 172 11.86 9.58 23.59
C TRP A 172 10.37 9.30 23.87
N GLU A 173 9.72 10.23 24.58
CA GLU A 173 8.29 10.16 24.92
C GLU A 173 7.47 10.91 23.87
N HIS A 174 6.79 10.15 23.01
CA HIS A 174 5.79 10.65 22.09
C HIS A 174 4.42 10.76 22.79
N PRO A 175 3.75 11.93 22.76
CA PRO A 175 2.39 12.08 23.29
C PRO A 175 1.40 11.34 22.40
N ASP A 176 0.50 10.56 22.98
CA ASP A 176 -0.58 9.92 22.23
C ASP A 176 -1.66 10.95 21.84
N ILE A 177 -1.53 11.52 20.63
CA ILE A 177 -2.40 12.59 20.15
C ILE A 177 -3.84 12.10 19.94
N ILE A 178 -4.04 10.82 19.63
CA ILE A 178 -5.37 10.24 19.42
C ILE A 178 -6.11 10.10 20.75
N GLU A 179 -5.39 9.79 21.83
CA GLU A 179 -5.91 9.75 23.20
C GLU A 179 -5.86 11.10 23.93
N ASP A 180 -5.89 12.22 23.18
CA ASP A 180 -5.90 13.60 23.69
C ASP A 180 -4.65 14.02 24.51
N GLU A 181 -3.53 13.29 24.44
CA GLU A 181 -2.28 13.73 25.06
C GLU A 181 -1.62 14.84 24.21
N LEU A 182 -1.24 15.94 24.86
CA LEU A 182 -0.59 17.07 24.19
C LEU A 182 0.92 17.06 24.39
N PRO A 183 1.71 17.58 23.41
CA PRO A 183 3.13 17.81 23.60
C PRO A 183 3.46 18.61 24.87
N SER A 184 2.63 19.59 25.25
CA SER A 184 2.84 20.35 26.48
C SER A 184 2.68 19.55 27.78
N ASP A 185 2.01 18.41 27.77
CA ASP A 185 1.86 17.53 28.93
C ASP A 185 3.04 16.57 29.11
N SER A 186 3.77 16.27 28.03
CA SER A 186 4.95 15.39 28.00
C SER A 186 6.17 16.03 28.71
N GLU A 187 6.83 15.26 29.58
CA GLU A 187 8.03 15.73 30.28
C GLU A 187 9.19 15.96 29.30
N PHE A 188 9.23 15.16 28.23
CA PHE A 188 10.20 15.30 27.15
C PHE A 188 10.13 16.68 26.49
N PHE A 189 8.98 17.06 25.94
CA PHE A 189 8.81 18.35 25.27
C PHE A 189 8.95 19.54 26.22
N GLN A 190 8.47 19.42 27.46
CA GLN A 190 8.70 20.45 28.47
C GLN A 190 10.20 20.68 28.75
N SER A 191 11.01 19.61 28.73
CA SER A 191 12.46 19.72 28.92
C SER A 191 13.17 20.33 27.72
N LEU A 192 12.75 19.98 26.48
CA LEU A 192 13.22 20.65 25.26
C LEU A 192 12.94 22.15 25.28
N ALA A 193 11.72 22.54 25.66
CA ALA A 193 11.32 23.94 25.73
C ALA A 193 12.16 24.74 26.75
N LYS A 194 12.51 24.12 27.89
CA LYS A 194 13.43 24.72 28.88
C LYS A 194 14.86 24.81 28.34
N ARG A 195 15.33 23.81 27.62
CA ARG A 195 16.67 23.77 27.01
C ARG A 195 16.89 24.86 25.95
N LEU A 196 15.83 25.29 25.28
CA LEU A 196 15.87 26.43 24.35
C LEU A 196 16.11 27.78 25.05
N ASP A 197 15.76 27.90 26.34
CA ASP A 197 15.98 29.13 27.11
C ASP A 197 17.30 29.09 27.94
N ASP A 198 17.76 27.90 28.35
CA ASP A 198 19.02 27.70 29.08
C ASP A 198 19.75 26.43 28.62
N GLU A 199 20.98 26.61 28.13
CA GLU A 199 21.80 25.53 27.60
C GLU A 199 22.30 24.52 28.64
N ASN A 200 22.15 24.80 29.93
CA ASN A 200 22.57 23.91 31.01
C ASN A 200 21.46 22.95 31.46
N ILE A 201 20.26 23.08 30.91
CA ILE A 201 19.15 22.19 31.23
C ILE A 201 19.38 20.82 30.58
N GLU A 202 19.26 19.78 31.39
CA GLU A 202 19.25 18.41 30.91
C GLU A 202 17.88 18.10 30.26
N ILE A 203 17.93 17.49 29.08
CA ILE A 203 16.74 17.00 28.38
C ILE A 203 16.37 15.65 29.00
N LYS A 204 15.11 15.51 29.38
CA LYS A 204 14.57 14.28 29.95
C LYS A 204 13.87 13.51 28.84
N THR A 205 14.09 12.21 28.74
CA THR A 205 13.44 11.36 27.73
C THR A 205 11.99 10.99 28.07
N GLY A 206 11.55 11.23 29.31
CA GLY A 206 10.17 10.97 29.74
C GLY A 206 9.85 9.47 29.83
N ARG A 207 8.57 9.12 29.66
CA ARG A 207 8.14 7.73 29.44
C ARG A 207 8.44 7.34 27.99
N VAL A 208 9.64 6.82 27.75
CA VAL A 208 10.04 6.35 26.41
C VAL A 208 9.03 5.32 25.90
N ASN A 209 8.45 5.62 24.74
CA ASN A 209 7.45 4.78 24.08
C ASN A 209 7.67 4.70 22.57
N THR A 210 8.76 5.22 22.01
CA THR A 210 8.98 5.27 20.54
C THR A 210 9.39 3.95 19.89
N ASP A 211 9.53 2.89 20.68
CA ASP A 211 9.62 1.53 20.15
C ASP A 211 8.26 1.15 19.54
N TRP A 212 8.29 0.64 18.30
CA TRP A 212 7.10 0.28 17.53
C TRP A 212 6.22 -0.75 18.26
N LEU A 213 6.76 -1.57 19.16
CA LEU A 213 5.98 -2.50 19.98
C LEU A 213 4.95 -1.80 20.88
N ASN A 214 5.12 -0.50 21.17
CA ASN A 214 4.16 0.27 21.97
C ASN A 214 3.00 0.83 21.14
N TRP A 215 3.07 0.76 19.81
CA TRP A 215 2.14 1.40 18.87
C TRP A 215 1.50 0.40 17.90
N ILE A 216 1.52 -0.88 18.26
CA ILE A 216 0.76 -1.91 17.54
C ILE A 216 -0.68 -1.81 18.03
N GLU A 217 -1.59 -1.36 17.18
CA GLU A 217 -3.02 -1.48 17.50
C GLU A 217 -3.44 -2.95 17.51
N GLU A 218 -4.39 -3.32 18.38
CA GLU A 218 -4.99 -4.66 18.31
C GLU A 218 -5.65 -4.93 16.94
N ASP A 219 -6.06 -3.88 16.23
CA ASP A 219 -6.58 -3.97 14.87
C ASP A 219 -5.47 -4.14 13.80
N GLN A 220 -4.20 -3.89 14.14
CA GLN A 220 -3.02 -4.34 13.36
C GLN A 220 -2.65 -5.80 13.64
N LEU A 221 -3.26 -6.45 14.65
CA LEU A 221 -3.13 -7.90 14.90
C LEU A 221 -4.07 -8.73 14.04
N VAL A 222 -4.94 -8.09 13.27
CA VAL A 222 -5.53 -8.76 12.14
C VAL A 222 -4.43 -8.78 11.10
N GLU A 223 -3.92 -9.97 10.79
CA GLU A 223 -3.33 -10.20 9.48
C GLU A 223 -4.11 -9.36 8.47
N THR A 224 -3.45 -8.79 7.48
CA THR A 224 -4.11 -8.56 6.20
C THR A 224 -4.56 -9.91 5.61
N LEU A 225 -5.36 -10.69 6.33
CA LEU A 225 -6.65 -11.14 5.84
C LEU A 225 -7.42 -9.87 5.47
N VAL A 226 -7.07 -9.27 4.34
CA VAL A 226 -8.14 -9.05 3.36
C VAL A 226 -8.78 -10.43 3.27
N GLU A 227 -9.86 -10.65 4.03
CA GLU A 227 -10.65 -11.85 3.84
C GLU A 227 -10.94 -11.82 2.36
N TRP A 228 -10.34 -12.74 1.60
CA TRP A 228 -10.55 -12.84 0.16
C TRP A 228 -12.04 -12.67 -0.02
N PRO A 229 -12.48 -11.67 -0.79
CA PRO A 229 -13.88 -11.34 -0.83
C PRO A 229 -14.66 -12.63 -1.09
N GLU A 230 -15.59 -12.94 -0.19
CA GLU A 230 -16.40 -14.13 -0.34
C GLU A 230 -17.18 -13.93 -1.63
N MET A 231 -17.02 -14.90 -2.54
CA MET A 231 -17.77 -14.93 -3.78
C MET A 231 -19.11 -15.61 -3.50
N ILE A 232 -20.18 -14.83 -3.57
CA ILE A 232 -21.53 -15.29 -3.26
C ILE A 232 -22.27 -15.50 -4.58
N GLU A 233 -22.57 -16.77 -4.88
CA GLU A 233 -23.36 -17.15 -6.05
C GLU A 233 -24.86 -17.17 -5.69
N THR A 234 -25.66 -16.33 -6.35
CA THR A 234 -27.11 -16.34 -6.23
C THR A 234 -27.74 -16.74 -7.56
N GLU A 235 -28.48 -17.85 -7.61
CA GLU A 235 -29.19 -18.24 -8.83
C GLU A 235 -30.25 -17.20 -9.20
N VAL A 236 -30.21 -16.71 -10.44
CA VAL A 236 -31.09 -15.66 -10.96
C VAL A 236 -31.70 -16.04 -12.30
N GLN A 237 -32.76 -15.32 -12.67
CA GLN A 237 -33.38 -15.40 -14.00
C GLN A 237 -33.48 -13.98 -14.55
N ILE A 238 -32.72 -13.69 -15.61
CA ILE A 238 -32.70 -12.38 -16.26
C ILE A 238 -33.45 -12.50 -17.59
N ALA A 239 -34.47 -11.66 -17.77
CA ALA A 239 -35.23 -11.62 -19.01
C ALA A 239 -34.33 -11.08 -20.14
N ASN A 240 -34.32 -11.76 -21.29
CA ASN A 240 -33.51 -11.40 -22.46
C ASN A 240 -31.98 -11.48 -22.28
N PHE A 241 -31.49 -12.18 -21.26
CA PHE A 241 -30.05 -12.35 -21.01
C PHE A 241 -29.27 -12.81 -22.25
N GLU A 242 -29.80 -13.79 -23.00
CA GLU A 242 -29.16 -14.26 -24.25
C GLU A 242 -29.03 -13.17 -25.31
N GLU A 243 -29.99 -12.24 -25.38
CA GLU A 243 -29.98 -11.14 -26.35
C GLU A 243 -29.05 -10.01 -25.90
N GLU A 244 -29.02 -9.74 -24.61
CA GLU A 244 -28.25 -8.67 -23.97
C GLU A 244 -26.76 -8.99 -23.96
N TYR A 245 -26.38 -10.14 -23.42
CA TYR A 245 -24.98 -10.55 -23.29
C TYR A 245 -24.50 -11.45 -24.43
N ARG A 246 -25.34 -11.74 -25.44
CA ARG A 246 -24.97 -12.58 -26.59
C ARG A 246 -24.40 -13.95 -26.20
N VAL A 247 -24.88 -14.51 -25.08
CA VAL A 247 -24.50 -15.84 -24.57
C VAL A 247 -25.69 -16.78 -24.64
N THR A 248 -25.49 -17.98 -25.17
CA THR A 248 -26.54 -19.00 -25.26
C THR A 248 -26.07 -20.35 -24.75
N GLY A 249 -27.03 -21.24 -24.48
CA GLY A 249 -26.74 -22.64 -24.17
C GLY A 249 -26.39 -22.91 -22.71
N TYR A 250 -26.56 -21.95 -21.81
CA TYR A 250 -26.57 -22.21 -20.36
C TYR A 250 -27.91 -22.81 -19.92
N ASN A 251 -27.91 -23.46 -18.76
CA ASN A 251 -29.13 -23.94 -18.10
C ASN A 251 -29.31 -23.38 -16.69
N THR A 252 -28.23 -22.84 -16.09
CA THR A 252 -28.24 -22.16 -14.81
C THR A 252 -27.50 -20.83 -14.95
N LEU A 253 -27.98 -19.80 -14.26
CA LEU A 253 -27.38 -18.47 -14.26
C LEU A 253 -27.25 -18.00 -12.81
N TYR A 254 -26.05 -17.60 -12.41
CA TYR A 254 -25.76 -17.03 -11.11
C TYR A 254 -25.40 -15.56 -11.25
N LYS A 255 -25.90 -14.72 -10.34
CA LYS A 255 -25.31 -13.42 -10.04
C LYS A 255 -24.19 -13.65 -9.02
N ILE A 256 -23.06 -13.01 -9.28
CA ILE A 256 -21.89 -13.02 -8.41
C ILE A 256 -21.85 -11.70 -7.66
N ASP A 257 -21.94 -11.78 -6.34
CA ASP A 257 -21.66 -10.66 -5.44
C ASP A 257 -20.36 -10.94 -4.67
N PHE A 258 -19.59 -9.90 -4.40
CA PHE A 258 -18.37 -9.98 -3.61
C PHE A 258 -18.60 -9.31 -2.25
N SER A 259 -18.13 -9.92 -1.16
CA SER A 259 -18.31 -9.38 0.20
C SER A 259 -17.55 -8.07 0.45
N GLY A 260 -16.59 -7.71 -0.40
CA GLY A 260 -15.78 -6.49 -0.30
C GLY A 260 -15.26 -5.99 -1.66
N PRO A 261 -14.89 -4.70 -1.75
CA PRO A 261 -14.42 -4.07 -2.99
C PRO A 261 -12.92 -4.25 -3.27
N TYR A 262 -12.15 -4.81 -2.34
CA TYR A 262 -10.70 -5.03 -2.48
C TYR A 262 -10.40 -6.45 -2.99
N GLU A 263 -9.41 -6.60 -3.87
CA GLU A 263 -8.89 -7.89 -4.40
C GLU A 263 -9.91 -8.84 -5.07
N TRP A 264 -11.13 -8.37 -5.34
CA TRP A 264 -12.16 -9.20 -5.96
C TRP A 264 -11.78 -9.65 -7.38
N VAL A 265 -10.95 -8.85 -8.06
CA VAL A 265 -10.40 -9.16 -9.39
C VAL A 265 -9.48 -10.37 -9.31
N SER A 266 -8.53 -10.36 -8.37
CA SER A 266 -7.67 -11.51 -8.04
C SER A 266 -8.47 -12.74 -7.61
N LYS A 267 -9.56 -12.56 -6.83
CA LYS A 267 -10.49 -13.65 -6.49
C LYS A 267 -11.15 -14.26 -7.73
N ALA A 268 -11.70 -13.43 -8.61
CA ALA A 268 -12.35 -13.89 -9.83
C ALA A 268 -11.34 -14.57 -10.77
N TYR A 269 -10.11 -14.07 -10.86
CA TYR A 269 -9.04 -14.70 -11.62
C TYR A 269 -8.59 -16.04 -11.01
N ALA A 270 -8.48 -16.14 -9.68
CA ALA A 270 -8.14 -17.40 -9.02
C ALA A 270 -9.20 -18.48 -9.24
N GLU A 271 -10.49 -18.13 -9.16
CA GLU A 271 -11.60 -19.07 -9.31
C GLU A 271 -11.88 -19.45 -10.77
N PHE A 272 -11.74 -18.51 -11.70
CA PHE A 272 -12.15 -18.71 -13.10
C PHE A 272 -11.01 -18.56 -14.11
N GLY A 273 -9.98 -17.78 -13.80
CA GLY A 273 -8.83 -17.38 -14.65
C GLY A 273 -7.82 -18.47 -14.94
N GLN A 274 -7.47 -19.26 -13.92
CA GLN A 274 -6.37 -20.23 -14.04
C GLN A 274 -6.66 -21.36 -15.05
N ASP A 275 -7.93 -21.71 -15.25
CA ASP A 275 -8.37 -22.78 -16.16
C ASP A 275 -8.81 -22.25 -17.56
N MET A 276 -8.62 -20.95 -17.84
CA MET A 276 -9.06 -20.34 -19.09
C MET A 276 -8.20 -20.77 -20.28
N LYS A 277 -8.85 -21.26 -21.36
CA LYS A 277 -8.16 -21.59 -22.62
C LYS A 277 -8.27 -20.50 -23.67
N ASN A 278 -9.32 -19.67 -23.63
CA ASN A 278 -9.53 -18.54 -24.54
C ASN A 278 -10.35 -17.45 -23.83
N SER A 279 -9.96 -16.19 -24.04
CA SER A 279 -10.75 -15.04 -23.59
C SER A 279 -11.31 -14.30 -24.79
N LEU A 280 -12.62 -14.06 -24.79
CA LEU A 280 -13.35 -13.39 -25.86
C LEU A 280 -13.87 -12.07 -25.30
N ILE A 281 -13.39 -10.95 -25.83
CA ILE A 281 -13.77 -9.61 -25.37
C ILE A 281 -14.71 -9.03 -26.42
N LEU A 282 -15.97 -8.77 -26.06
CA LEU A 282 -16.96 -8.21 -26.98
C LEU A 282 -17.19 -6.72 -26.74
N ARG A 283 -17.17 -5.99 -27.87
CA ARG A 283 -17.32 -4.53 -28.01
C ARG A 283 -16.32 -3.74 -27.19
N ILE A 284 -15.37 -3.24 -27.95
CA ILE A 284 -14.16 -2.59 -27.51
C ILE A 284 -14.19 -1.15 -28.01
N SER A 285 -13.85 -0.21 -27.13
CA SER A 285 -13.49 1.17 -27.51
C SER A 285 -12.16 1.19 -28.29
N GLU A 286 -11.81 2.30 -28.94
CA GLU A 286 -10.47 2.39 -29.54
C GLU A 286 -9.35 2.44 -28.47
N ASP A 287 -9.70 2.72 -27.20
CA ASP A 287 -8.76 2.98 -26.11
C ASP A 287 -8.10 1.69 -25.57
N ILE A 288 -8.84 0.60 -25.40
CA ILE A 288 -8.27 -0.68 -24.90
C ILE A 288 -7.19 -1.27 -25.83
N GLU A 289 -7.23 -0.96 -27.13
CA GLU A 289 -6.20 -1.46 -28.06
C GLU A 289 -4.85 -0.82 -27.80
N GLU A 290 -4.83 0.41 -27.28
CA GLU A 290 -3.63 1.09 -26.84
C GLU A 290 -3.06 0.41 -25.58
N ASP A 291 -3.91 0.11 -24.60
CA ASP A 291 -3.49 -0.55 -23.36
C ASP A 291 -2.96 -1.97 -23.63
N LEU A 292 -3.68 -2.77 -24.42
CA LEU A 292 -3.22 -4.11 -24.82
C LEU A 292 -1.91 -4.06 -25.62
N TYR A 293 -1.68 -2.99 -26.39
CA TYR A 293 -0.42 -2.79 -27.11
C TYR A 293 0.73 -2.43 -26.18
N GLN A 294 0.50 -1.54 -25.21
CA GLN A 294 1.51 -1.16 -24.20
C GLN A 294 1.97 -2.39 -23.40
N LEU A 295 1.03 -3.28 -23.07
CA LEU A 295 1.26 -4.50 -22.30
C LEU A 295 1.78 -5.66 -23.15
N SER A 296 2.04 -5.43 -24.44
CA SER A 296 2.62 -6.40 -25.38
C SER A 296 1.83 -7.71 -25.53
N TRP A 297 0.53 -7.70 -25.25
CA TRP A 297 -0.30 -8.90 -25.34
C TRP A 297 -0.66 -9.26 -26.77
N LYS A 298 -0.69 -10.58 -27.03
CA LYS A 298 -1.08 -11.13 -28.32
C LYS A 298 -2.57 -11.37 -28.37
N TYR A 299 -3.23 -10.62 -29.24
CA TYR A 299 -4.65 -10.76 -29.51
C TYR A 299 -4.96 -10.87 -31.00
N LYS A 300 -6.15 -11.38 -31.30
CA LYS A 300 -6.75 -11.37 -32.64
C LYS A 300 -8.00 -10.50 -32.62
N LYS A 301 -8.10 -9.54 -33.54
CA LYS A 301 -9.31 -8.73 -33.73
C LYS A 301 -10.08 -9.20 -34.95
N GLU A 302 -11.33 -9.63 -34.76
CA GLU A 302 -12.24 -9.95 -35.86
C GLU A 302 -13.65 -9.41 -35.54
N HIS A 303 -14.22 -8.59 -36.43
CA HIS A 303 -15.61 -8.07 -36.30
C HIS A 303 -15.93 -7.37 -34.96
N GLY A 304 -14.97 -6.60 -34.40
CA GLY A 304 -15.18 -5.86 -33.15
C GLY A 304 -15.01 -6.69 -31.88
N ILE A 305 -14.36 -7.85 -32.03
CA ILE A 305 -14.10 -8.82 -30.97
C ILE A 305 -12.61 -8.98 -30.85
N LEU A 306 -12.09 -8.94 -29.62
CA LEU A 306 -10.72 -9.32 -29.34
C LEU A 306 -10.69 -10.72 -28.74
N THR A 307 -9.76 -11.53 -29.21
CA THR A 307 -9.47 -12.83 -28.64
C THR A 307 -8.02 -12.84 -28.20
N ALA A 308 -7.78 -12.94 -26.89
CA ALA A 308 -6.44 -13.09 -26.35
C ALA A 308 -5.97 -14.55 -26.48
N GLU A 309 -4.70 -14.75 -26.84
CA GLU A 309 -4.12 -16.10 -26.97
C GLU A 309 -3.81 -16.75 -25.62
N SER A 310 -3.68 -15.94 -24.56
CA SER A 310 -3.51 -16.33 -23.16
C SER A 310 -4.16 -15.28 -22.26
N THR A 311 -4.42 -15.63 -21.00
CA THR A 311 -4.93 -14.70 -19.98
C THR A 311 -4.14 -14.90 -18.71
N ASP A 312 -3.62 -13.80 -18.19
CA ASP A 312 -2.96 -13.67 -16.90
C ASP A 312 -3.78 -12.70 -16.03
N GLU A 313 -3.36 -12.54 -14.78
CA GLU A 313 -4.04 -11.69 -13.80
C GLU A 313 -4.00 -10.21 -14.21
N GLU A 314 -2.88 -9.75 -14.76
CA GLU A 314 -2.70 -8.39 -15.26
C GLU A 314 -3.68 -8.07 -16.42
N LEU A 315 -3.89 -9.00 -17.36
CA LEU A 315 -4.94 -8.83 -18.39
C LEU A 315 -6.33 -8.77 -17.78
N PHE A 316 -6.56 -9.57 -16.74
CA PHE A 316 -7.83 -9.59 -16.04
C PHE A 316 -8.12 -8.24 -15.35
N GLU A 317 -7.10 -7.62 -14.74
CA GLU A 317 -7.17 -6.27 -14.13
C GLU A 317 -7.40 -5.15 -15.14
N VAL A 318 -6.79 -5.22 -16.32
CA VAL A 318 -7.02 -4.17 -17.34
C VAL A 318 -8.42 -4.28 -17.92
N LEU A 319 -8.88 -5.50 -18.22
CA LEU A 319 -10.25 -5.71 -18.71
C LEU A 319 -11.30 -5.29 -17.68
N ALA A 320 -10.97 -5.48 -16.39
CA ALA A 320 -11.73 -5.03 -15.27
C ALA A 320 -11.91 -3.51 -15.23
N MET A 321 -10.79 -2.79 -15.25
CA MET A 321 -10.78 -1.34 -15.23
C MET A 321 -11.53 -0.73 -16.42
N GLU A 322 -11.37 -1.31 -17.61
CA GLU A 322 -12.05 -0.86 -18.82
C GLU A 322 -13.57 -1.11 -18.80
N ALA A 323 -14.01 -2.19 -18.15
CA ALA A 323 -15.44 -2.48 -17.94
C ALA A 323 -16.09 -1.46 -16.99
N ASP A 324 -15.39 -1.11 -15.91
CA ASP A 324 -15.85 -0.11 -14.93
C ASP A 324 -15.95 1.29 -15.54
N GLN A 325 -15.02 1.63 -16.45
CA GLN A 325 -15.04 2.90 -17.17
C GLN A 325 -16.07 2.93 -18.32
N GLY A 326 -16.78 1.82 -18.55
CA GLY A 326 -17.83 1.71 -19.55
C GLY A 326 -17.31 1.59 -21.00
N TYR A 327 -16.00 1.35 -21.16
CA TYR A 327 -15.35 1.17 -22.44
C TYR A 327 -15.46 -0.26 -22.97
N LEU A 328 -15.77 -1.20 -22.08
CA LEU A 328 -15.96 -2.60 -22.39
C LEU A 328 -17.37 -3.06 -22.01
N SER A 329 -18.05 -3.74 -22.95
CA SER A 329 -19.47 -4.07 -22.77
C SER A 329 -19.72 -5.42 -22.10
N THR A 330 -18.80 -6.38 -22.30
CA THR A 330 -18.94 -7.76 -21.83
C THR A 330 -17.59 -8.47 -21.98
N VAL A 331 -16.99 -8.93 -20.87
CA VAL A 331 -15.84 -9.85 -20.90
C VAL A 331 -16.38 -11.28 -20.90
N PHE A 332 -15.90 -12.14 -21.80
CA PHE A 332 -16.23 -13.56 -21.80
C PHE A 332 -15.01 -14.35 -21.39
N LEU A 333 -15.22 -15.15 -20.37
CA LEU A 333 -14.19 -15.93 -19.73
C LEU A 333 -14.69 -17.37 -19.67
N TYR A 334 -14.07 -18.25 -20.47
CA TYR A 334 -14.60 -19.60 -20.68
C TYR A 334 -13.47 -20.64 -20.91
N VAL A 335 -13.69 -21.86 -20.43
CA VAL A 335 -12.73 -22.99 -20.46
C VAL A 335 -12.58 -23.71 -21.85
N GLU A 336 -13.62 -23.77 -22.67
CA GLU A 336 -13.86 -24.39 -24.02
C GLU A 336 -15.14 -23.88 -24.82
N GLY A 337 -15.22 -22.65 -25.35
CA GLY A 337 -16.47 -22.07 -25.91
C GLY A 337 -16.54 -22.08 -27.45
N GLU A 338 -17.75 -22.08 -28.05
CA GLU A 338 -17.92 -21.89 -29.50
C GLU A 338 -18.50 -20.50 -29.80
N TYR A 339 -17.79 -19.68 -30.58
CA TYR A 339 -18.30 -18.39 -31.05
C TYR A 339 -18.89 -18.49 -32.47
N ASP A 340 -20.20 -18.23 -32.61
CA ASP A 340 -20.85 -18.15 -33.93
C ASP A 340 -20.66 -16.75 -34.53
N LYS A 341 -19.66 -16.66 -35.42
CA LYS A 341 -19.28 -15.43 -36.13
C LYS A 341 -20.42 -14.80 -36.94
N ASN A 342 -21.42 -15.57 -37.38
CA ASN A 342 -22.50 -15.03 -38.21
C ASN A 342 -23.61 -14.37 -37.37
N ARG A 343 -23.78 -14.86 -36.15
CA ARG A 343 -24.83 -14.41 -35.23
C ARG A 343 -24.32 -13.49 -34.14
N GLU A 344 -23.00 -13.38 -34.05
CA GLU A 344 -22.28 -12.66 -33.01
C GLU A 344 -22.68 -13.12 -31.61
N ILE A 345 -22.77 -14.45 -31.43
CA ILE A 345 -23.23 -15.09 -30.19
C ILE A 345 -22.24 -16.17 -29.76
N ALA A 346 -21.86 -16.14 -28.48
CA ALA A 346 -21.12 -17.21 -27.84
C ALA A 346 -22.07 -18.31 -27.36
N ARG A 347 -21.65 -19.56 -27.52
CA ARG A 347 -22.38 -20.73 -27.04
C ARG A 347 -21.55 -21.48 -26.00
N ILE A 348 -22.19 -21.74 -24.86
CA ILE A 348 -21.66 -22.53 -23.75
C ILE A 348 -21.93 -24.02 -24.05
N PRO A 349 -20.93 -24.84 -24.43
CA PRO A 349 -21.13 -26.27 -24.59
C PRO A 349 -21.43 -26.94 -23.25
N LYS A 350 -21.83 -28.20 -23.33
CA LYS A 350 -22.19 -29.00 -22.16
C LYS A 350 -20.98 -29.21 -21.25
N GLY A 351 -21.16 -28.99 -19.95
CA GLY A 351 -20.07 -28.99 -18.96
C GLY A 351 -19.32 -27.66 -18.87
N GLY A 352 -19.89 -26.62 -19.47
CA GLY A 352 -19.29 -25.31 -19.62
C GLY A 352 -19.73 -24.26 -18.62
N ALA A 353 -18.90 -23.22 -18.46
CA ALA A 353 -19.26 -22.01 -17.71
C ALA A 353 -18.67 -20.76 -18.38
N CYS A 354 -19.46 -19.69 -18.44
CA CYS A 354 -19.06 -18.38 -18.93
C CYS A 354 -19.21 -17.36 -17.80
N PHE A 355 -18.12 -16.71 -17.41
CA PHE A 355 -18.17 -15.55 -16.55
C PHE A 355 -18.36 -14.28 -17.39
N ILE A 356 -19.19 -13.36 -16.89
CA ILE A 356 -19.64 -12.14 -17.56
C ILE A 356 -19.59 -10.98 -16.59
N TRP A 357 -19.08 -9.83 -17.06
CA TRP A 357 -19.03 -8.58 -16.30
C TRP A 357 -19.92 -7.52 -16.96
N GLU A 358 -20.80 -6.86 -16.19
CA GLU A 358 -21.61 -5.72 -16.62
C GLU A 358 -20.87 -4.38 -16.75
N ILE A 359 -21.44 -3.51 -17.58
CA ILE A 359 -20.98 -2.14 -17.83
C ILE A 359 -21.23 -1.26 -16.59
N ASN A 360 -20.23 -0.44 -16.21
CA ASN A 360 -20.25 0.44 -15.03
C ASN A 360 -20.13 -0.29 -13.67
N GLY A 361 -19.67 -1.54 -13.66
CA GLY A 361 -19.30 -2.25 -12.42
C GLY A 361 -20.47 -2.67 -11.52
N GLU A 362 -21.73 -2.60 -11.99
CA GLU A 362 -22.89 -2.89 -11.14
C GLU A 362 -23.21 -4.39 -10.95
N GLY A 363 -22.53 -5.29 -11.67
CA GLY A 363 -22.74 -6.74 -11.53
C GLY A 363 -21.80 -7.66 -12.30
N ALA A 364 -21.63 -8.88 -11.77
CA ALA A 364 -20.97 -10.00 -12.43
C ALA A 364 -21.91 -11.22 -12.47
N TYR A 365 -21.81 -12.04 -13.51
CA TYR A 365 -22.63 -13.24 -13.69
C TYR A 365 -21.81 -14.45 -14.10
N LEU A 366 -22.28 -15.62 -13.68
CA LEU A 366 -21.76 -16.91 -14.10
C LEU A 366 -22.88 -17.72 -14.77
N ALA A 367 -22.79 -17.89 -16.09
CA ALA A 367 -23.70 -18.70 -16.87
C ALA A 367 -23.14 -20.11 -17.05
N VAL A 368 -23.84 -21.13 -16.54
CA VAL A 368 -23.35 -22.52 -16.51
C VAL A 368 -24.27 -23.44 -17.32
N ASN A 369 -23.68 -24.36 -18.07
CA ASN A 369 -24.38 -25.47 -18.73
C ASN A 369 -24.01 -26.78 -18.03
N GLU A 370 -24.63 -27.01 -16.87
CA GLU A 370 -24.38 -28.19 -16.07
C GLU A 370 -24.83 -29.45 -16.80
N GLU A 371 -24.11 -30.56 -16.63
CA GLU A 371 -24.73 -31.85 -16.95
C GLU A 371 -25.90 -32.04 -15.98
N ARG A 372 -27.12 -32.27 -16.50
CA ARG A 372 -28.22 -32.73 -15.65
C ARG A 372 -27.71 -33.93 -14.84
N ARG A 373 -27.56 -33.76 -13.52
CA ARG A 373 -27.20 -34.82 -12.58
C ARG A 373 -28.12 -36.03 -12.70
#